data_AF-A0A4D6UYI1-F1
#
_entry.id   AF-A0A4D6UYI1-F1
#
_cell.length_a   1.000
_cell.length_b   1.000
_cell.length_c   1.000
_cell.angle_alpha   90.00
_cell.angle_beta   90.00
_cell.angle_gamma   90.00
#
_symmetry.space_group_name_H-M   'P 1'
#
loop_
_entity.id
_entity.type
_entity.pdbx_description
1 polymer ?
#
loop_
_entity_poly.entity_id
_entity_poly.type
_entity_poly.pdbx_seq_one_letter_code
_entity_poly.pdbx_strand_id
1 'polypeptide(L)'
;LLPSLESQSNHPLAISIVDFAKSKNVSFTNPQDVNNIPGVGLEGLIDNKTYKITNVSYLDKHKLNYDDDLFTKLAQQGNSISYLIEDQQVIGMIAQGDQIKESSKQMVADLLSRNITPVMLTGDNNEVAHAVAKE
;
A
#
# COMPACT_ATOMS: atom_id res chain seq x y z
N LEU A 1 -3.83 -11.21 -9.54
CA LEU A 1 -4.86 -10.17 -9.80
C LEU A 1 -4.32 -8.78 -9.50
N LEU A 2 -4.06 -8.41 -8.25
CA LEU A 2 -3.51 -7.09 -7.88
C LEU A 2 -2.19 -6.74 -8.63
N PRO A 3 -1.11 -7.55 -8.54
CA PRO A 3 0.12 -7.27 -9.29
C PRO A 3 -0.05 -7.33 -10.81
N SER A 4 -1.08 -8.04 -11.33
CA SER A 4 -1.37 -8.03 -12.76
C SER A 4 -1.77 -6.64 -13.23
N LEU A 5 -2.77 -6.01 -12.59
CA LEU A 5 -3.17 -4.65 -12.94
C LEU A 5 -2.06 -3.61 -12.66
N GLU A 6 -1.41 -3.70 -11.50
CA GLU A 6 -0.35 -2.76 -11.11
C GLU A 6 0.88 -2.83 -12.02
N SER A 7 1.10 -3.95 -12.73
CA SER A 7 2.20 -4.08 -13.69
C SER A 7 2.13 -3.10 -14.87
N GLN A 8 0.96 -2.48 -15.11
CA GLN A 8 0.75 -1.46 -16.14
C GLN A 8 0.87 -0.02 -15.61
N SER A 9 1.23 0.16 -14.33
CA SER A 9 1.39 1.48 -13.70
C SER A 9 2.84 1.75 -13.33
N ASN A 10 3.29 2.97 -13.61
CA ASN A 10 4.62 3.45 -13.20
C ASN A 10 4.60 4.16 -11.83
N HIS A 11 3.47 4.10 -11.11
CA HIS A 11 3.36 4.73 -9.79
C HIS A 11 4.25 4.00 -8.77
N PRO A 12 4.94 4.69 -7.85
CA PRO A 12 5.80 4.04 -6.84
C PRO A 12 5.09 2.95 -6.04
N LEU A 13 3.83 3.17 -5.67
CA LEU A 13 3.00 2.16 -4.99
C LEU A 13 2.83 0.89 -5.84
N ALA A 14 2.50 1.05 -7.13
CA ALA A 14 2.32 -0.06 -8.06
C ALA A 14 3.59 -0.92 -8.17
N ILE A 15 4.73 -0.26 -8.33
CA ILE A 15 6.05 -0.89 -8.42
C ILE A 15 6.31 -1.74 -7.18
N SER A 16 6.07 -1.21 -5.98
CA SER A 16 6.30 -1.96 -4.74
C SER A 16 5.39 -3.19 -4.59
N ILE A 17 4.15 -3.16 -5.09
CA ILE A 17 3.25 -4.33 -5.11
C ILE A 17 3.80 -5.40 -6.05
N VAL A 18 4.21 -5.01 -7.25
CA VAL A 18 4.77 -5.91 -8.26
C VAL A 18 6.06 -6.55 -7.76
N ASP A 19 6.94 -5.76 -7.15
CA ASP A 19 8.22 -6.24 -6.61
C ASP A 19 8.01 -7.16 -5.40
N PHE A 20 7.06 -6.84 -4.52
CA PHE A 20 6.68 -7.72 -3.42
C PHE A 20 6.16 -9.06 -3.95
N ALA A 21 5.27 -9.05 -4.95
CA ALA A 21 4.75 -10.26 -5.58
C ALA A 21 5.88 -11.12 -6.18
N LYS A 22 6.83 -10.50 -6.91
CA LYS A 22 8.03 -11.18 -7.44
C LYS A 22 8.88 -11.79 -6.32
N SER A 23 9.13 -11.05 -5.23
CA SER A 23 9.90 -11.55 -4.07
C SER A 23 9.27 -12.78 -3.41
N LYS A 24 7.95 -12.91 -3.52
CA LYS A 24 7.17 -14.05 -3.02
C LYS A 24 6.95 -15.14 -4.07
N ASN A 25 7.57 -15.02 -5.25
CA ASN A 25 7.38 -15.92 -6.39
C ASN A 25 5.90 -16.08 -6.80
N VAL A 26 5.09 -15.03 -6.61
CA VAL A 26 3.70 -15.02 -7.04
C VAL A 26 3.67 -14.73 -8.54
N SER A 27 3.20 -15.70 -9.32
CA SER A 27 2.96 -15.49 -10.75
C SER A 27 1.76 -14.58 -10.95
N PHE A 28 1.84 -13.69 -11.94
CA PHE A 28 0.74 -12.82 -12.34
C PHE A 28 0.73 -12.69 -13.86
N THR A 29 -0.46 -12.56 -14.42
CA THR A 29 -0.69 -12.45 -15.86
C THR A 29 -0.69 -11.00 -16.31
N ASN A 30 -0.38 -10.76 -17.59
CA ASN A 30 -0.47 -9.43 -18.17
C ASN A 30 -1.96 -9.11 -18.45
N PRO A 31 -2.52 -8.03 -17.88
CA PRO A 31 -3.90 -7.63 -18.12
C PRO A 31 -4.09 -7.06 -19.53
N GLN A 32 -5.35 -7.02 -19.98
CA GLN A 32 -5.78 -6.35 -21.21
C GLN A 32 -6.61 -5.10 -20.88
N ASP A 33 -6.70 -4.18 -21.84
CA ASP A 33 -7.55 -2.97 -21.77
C ASP A 33 -7.41 -2.18 -20.46
N VAL A 34 -6.18 -2.03 -19.98
CA VAL A 34 -5.93 -1.31 -18.73
C VAL A 34 -6.11 0.18 -18.94
N ASN A 35 -6.99 0.78 -18.14
CA ASN A 35 -7.27 2.20 -18.12
C ASN A 35 -7.02 2.79 -16.73
N ASN A 36 -6.45 3.99 -16.70
CA ASN A 36 -6.29 4.76 -15.48
C ASN A 36 -7.62 5.46 -15.12
N ILE A 37 -8.01 5.39 -13.86
CA ILE A 37 -9.11 6.13 -13.27
C ILE A 37 -8.50 7.30 -12.48
N PRO A 38 -8.47 8.52 -13.03
CA PRO A 38 -7.72 9.63 -12.44
C PRO A 38 -8.10 9.91 -10.99
N GLY A 39 -7.10 9.97 -10.11
CA GLY A 39 -7.29 10.20 -8.67
C GLY A 39 -7.91 9.03 -7.90
N VAL A 40 -8.12 7.88 -8.54
CA VAL A 40 -8.78 6.71 -7.94
C VAL A 40 -7.93 5.45 -8.03
N GLY A 41 -7.42 5.11 -9.22
CA GLY A 41 -6.67 3.87 -9.44
C GLY A 41 -6.75 3.35 -10.87
N LEU A 42 -6.95 2.05 -11.07
CA LEU A 42 -6.85 1.37 -12.36
C LEU A 42 -8.06 0.45 -12.59
N GLU A 43 -8.44 0.23 -13.84
CA GLU A 43 -9.32 -0.87 -14.25
C GLU A 43 -8.73 -1.61 -15.43
N GLY A 44 -9.06 -2.89 -15.57
CA GLY A 44 -8.62 -3.69 -16.71
C GLY A 44 -9.17 -5.11 -16.68
N LEU A 45 -8.83 -5.88 -17.71
CA LEU A 45 -9.29 -7.24 -17.91
C LEU A 45 -8.21 -8.26 -17.56
N ILE A 46 -8.57 -9.27 -16.77
CA ILE A 46 -7.75 -10.46 -16.53
C ILE A 46 -8.64 -11.66 -16.78
N ASP A 47 -8.24 -12.57 -17.67
CA ASP A 47 -9.02 -13.76 -18.04
C ASP A 47 -10.49 -13.43 -18.42
N ASN A 48 -10.68 -12.37 -19.22
CA ASN A 48 -11.97 -11.82 -19.65
C ASN A 48 -12.91 -11.32 -18.53
N LYS A 49 -12.38 -11.09 -17.33
CA LYS A 49 -13.11 -10.49 -16.21
C LYS A 49 -12.58 -9.10 -15.89
N THR A 50 -13.49 -8.18 -15.57
CA THR A 50 -13.14 -6.81 -15.20
C THR A 50 -12.75 -6.73 -13.74
N TYR A 51 -11.55 -6.24 -13.49
CA TYR A 51 -11.06 -5.94 -12.16
C TYR A 51 -10.71 -4.47 -12.04
N LYS A 52 -10.87 -3.91 -10.84
CA LYS A 52 -10.45 -2.54 -10.53
C LYS A 52 -9.57 -2.52 -9.29
N ILE A 53 -8.56 -1.66 -9.30
CA ILE A 53 -7.84 -1.25 -8.10
C ILE A 53 -8.24 0.19 -7.81
N THR A 54 -8.71 0.44 -6.58
CA THR A 54 -9.26 1.75 -6.21
C THR A 54 -8.92 2.12 -4.76
N ASN A 55 -9.08 3.40 -4.41
CA ASN A 55 -9.01 3.86 -3.03
C ASN A 55 -10.39 3.85 -2.35
N VAL A 56 -10.41 4.12 -1.03
CA VAL A 56 -11.65 4.15 -0.23
C VAL A 56 -12.71 5.10 -0.77
N SER A 57 -12.31 6.25 -1.33
CA SER A 57 -13.26 7.26 -1.85
C SER A 57 -14.12 6.73 -3.00
N TYR A 58 -13.58 5.79 -3.80
CA TYR A 58 -14.35 5.11 -4.83
C TYR A 58 -15.40 4.18 -4.21
N LEU A 59 -15.01 3.42 -3.18
CA LEU A 59 -15.93 2.53 -2.48
C LEU A 59 -17.09 3.31 -1.88
N ASP A 60 -16.81 4.42 -1.20
CA ASP A 60 -17.83 5.29 -0.59
C ASP A 60 -18.78 5.87 -1.65
N LYS A 61 -18.22 6.41 -2.74
CA LYS A 61 -19.00 6.99 -3.84
C LYS A 61 -19.92 5.97 -4.49
N HIS A 62 -19.46 4.73 -4.64
CA HIS A 62 -20.20 3.64 -5.27
C HIS A 62 -20.99 2.79 -4.27
N LYS A 63 -20.95 3.12 -2.97
CA LYS A 63 -21.60 2.40 -1.87
C LYS A 63 -21.22 0.91 -1.84
N LEU A 64 -19.96 0.61 -2.08
CA LEU A 64 -19.43 -0.75 -2.00
C LEU A 64 -19.10 -1.07 -0.54
N ASN A 65 -19.43 -2.27 -0.10
CA ASN A 65 -19.13 -2.70 1.26
C ASN A 65 -17.64 -3.00 1.44
N TYR A 66 -17.07 -2.52 2.53
CA TYR A 66 -15.72 -2.84 3.00
C TYR A 66 -15.69 -2.79 4.54
N ASP A 67 -14.61 -3.28 5.13
CA ASP A 67 -14.39 -3.24 6.57
C ASP A 67 -13.82 -1.87 6.99
N ASP A 68 -14.71 -0.99 7.47
CA ASP A 68 -14.37 0.38 7.87
C ASP A 68 -13.48 0.43 9.12
N ASP A 69 -13.65 -0.52 10.04
CA ASP A 69 -12.82 -0.63 11.24
C ASP A 69 -11.38 -1.02 10.86
N LEU A 70 -11.23 -1.99 9.96
CA LEU A 70 -9.92 -2.40 9.45
C LEU A 70 -9.28 -1.28 8.63
N PHE A 71 -10.04 -0.59 7.79
CA PHE A 71 -9.57 0.58 7.05
C PHE A 71 -9.01 1.63 8.00
N THR A 72 -9.81 2.04 8.99
CA THR A 72 -9.44 3.07 9.97
C THR A 72 -8.16 2.68 10.72
N LYS A 73 -8.10 1.43 11.20
CA LYS A 73 -6.92 0.91 11.92
C LYS A 73 -5.65 0.97 11.07
N LEU A 74 -5.72 0.53 9.80
CA LEU A 74 -4.55 0.51 8.92
C LEU A 74 -4.18 1.92 8.44
N ALA A 75 -5.16 2.79 8.20
CA ALA A 75 -4.92 4.17 7.79
C ALA A 75 -4.25 4.99 8.91
N GLN A 76 -4.65 4.78 10.17
CA GLN A 76 -4.02 5.40 11.35
C GLN A 76 -2.54 5.00 11.51
N GLN A 77 -2.13 3.87 10.96
CA GLN A 77 -0.72 3.46 10.92
C GLN A 77 0.08 4.14 9.80
N GLY A 78 -0.52 5.10 9.07
CA GLY A 78 0.13 5.81 7.97
C GLY A 78 0.16 5.02 6.66
N ASN A 79 -0.58 3.92 6.55
CA ASN A 79 -0.61 3.13 5.32
C ASN A 79 -1.46 3.81 4.23
N SER A 80 -0.98 3.75 2.99
CA SER A 80 -1.79 3.90 1.78
C SER A 80 -2.54 2.60 1.51
N ILE A 81 -3.87 2.65 1.38
CA ILE A 81 -4.72 1.46 1.22
C ILE A 81 -5.37 1.45 -0.15
N SER A 82 -5.20 0.34 -0.87
CA SER A 82 -5.83 0.07 -2.17
C SER A 82 -6.70 -1.18 -2.10
N TYR A 83 -7.83 -1.15 -2.79
CA TYR A 83 -8.82 -2.23 -2.82
C TYR A 83 -8.93 -2.85 -4.19
N LEU A 84 -9.03 -4.17 -4.26
CA LEU A 84 -9.31 -4.93 -5.46
C LEU A 84 -10.81 -5.23 -5.55
N ILE A 85 -11.42 -4.89 -6.68
CA ILE A 85 -12.84 -5.05 -6.94
C ILE A 85 -13.06 -5.99 -8.13
N GLU A 86 -14.00 -6.91 -8.00
CA GLU A 86 -14.61 -7.72 -9.08
C GLU A 86 -16.12 -7.54 -8.99
N ASP A 87 -16.81 -7.23 -10.08
CA ASP A 87 -18.29 -7.15 -10.15
C ASP A 87 -18.97 -6.35 -9.01
N GLN A 88 -18.43 -5.17 -8.66
CA GLN A 88 -18.89 -4.31 -7.54
C GLN A 88 -18.73 -4.92 -6.14
N GLN A 89 -17.88 -5.94 -6.00
CA GLN A 89 -17.53 -6.51 -4.71
C GLN A 89 -16.05 -6.31 -4.43
N VAL A 90 -15.73 -5.87 -3.22
CA VAL A 90 -14.35 -5.83 -2.73
C VAL A 90 -13.92 -7.28 -2.45
N ILE A 91 -12.94 -7.76 -3.22
CA ILE A 91 -12.41 -9.12 -3.11
C ILE A 91 -11.01 -9.16 -2.49
N GLY A 92 -10.42 -8.01 -2.22
CA GLY A 92 -9.13 -7.91 -1.56
C GLY A 92 -8.73 -6.47 -1.24
N MET A 93 -7.71 -6.34 -0.42
CA MET A 93 -7.09 -5.06 -0.10
C MET A 93 -5.58 -5.23 0.07
N ILE A 94 -4.84 -4.15 -0.11
CA ILE A 94 -3.42 -4.06 0.20
C ILE A 94 -3.16 -2.74 0.93
N ALA A 95 -2.39 -2.80 2.00
CA ALA A 95 -1.94 -1.64 2.76
C ALA A 95 -0.43 -1.52 2.61
N GLN A 96 0.02 -0.33 2.21
CA GLN A 96 1.41 -0.02 1.93
C GLN A 96 1.83 1.15 2.81
N GLY A 97 2.73 0.89 3.74
CA GLY A 97 3.33 1.90 4.61
C GLY A 97 4.84 1.92 4.45
N ASP A 98 5.45 3.00 4.91
CA ASP A 98 6.90 3.09 4.97
C ASP A 98 7.44 2.08 6.00
N GLN A 99 8.41 1.28 5.57
CA GLN A 99 9.18 0.45 6.49
C GLN A 99 10.39 1.22 7.00
N ILE A 100 10.64 1.12 8.31
CA ILE A 100 11.91 1.55 8.87
C ILE A 100 13.01 0.68 8.25
N LYS A 101 14.00 1.33 7.62
CA LYS A 101 15.13 0.62 7.03
C LYS A 101 15.93 -0.07 8.14
N GLU A 102 16.30 -1.33 7.91
CA GLU A 102 17.18 -2.07 8.83
C GLU A 102 18.51 -1.34 9.10
N SER A 103 19.03 -0.60 8.12
CA SER A 103 20.21 0.26 8.30
C SER A 103 19.99 1.38 9.33
N SER A 104 18.77 1.90 9.44
CA SER A 104 18.42 2.92 10.44
C SER A 104 18.44 2.32 11.85
N LYS A 105 17.91 1.10 12.02
CA LYS A 105 17.98 0.37 13.30
C LYS A 105 19.43 0.13 13.72
N GLN A 106 20.26 -0.34 12.79
CA GLN A 106 21.69 -0.55 13.04
C GLN A 106 22.40 0.76 13.43
N MET A 107 22.12 1.86 12.72
CA MET A 107 22.71 3.16 13.02
C MET A 107 22.33 3.67 14.41
N VAL A 108 21.06 3.55 14.80
CA VAL A 108 20.59 3.95 16.14
C VAL A 108 21.29 3.12 17.21
N ALA A 109 21.39 1.80 17.02
CA ALA A 109 22.10 0.91 17.95
C ALA A 109 23.59 1.28 18.07
N ASP A 110 24.26 1.58 16.96
CA ASP A 110 25.66 1.97 16.94
C ASP A 110 25.90 3.31 17.68
N LEU A 111 25.00 4.29 17.52
CA LEU A 111 25.08 5.57 18.25
C LEU A 111 24.90 5.37 19.76
N LEU A 112 23.90 4.60 20.16
CA LEU A 112 23.66 4.28 21.57
C LEU A 112 24.84 3.54 22.20
N SER A 113 25.46 2.60 21.47
CA SER A 113 26.66 1.87 21.92
C SER A 113 27.87 2.78 22.19
N ARG A 114 27.87 3.98 21.59
CA ARG A 114 28.90 5.02 21.74
C ARG A 114 28.50 6.09 22.77
N ASN A 115 27.45 5.86 23.56
CA ASN A 115 26.83 6.83 24.46
C ASN A 115 26.37 8.13 23.78
N ILE A 116 26.03 8.08 22.49
CA ILE A 116 25.45 9.21 21.76
C ILE A 116 23.94 9.05 21.78
N THR A 117 23.21 10.06 22.24
CA THR A 117 21.74 10.05 22.26
C THR A 117 21.20 10.52 20.91
N PRO A 118 20.57 9.63 20.11
CA PRO A 118 19.92 10.05 18.87
C PRO A 118 18.62 10.82 19.20
N VAL A 119 18.34 11.86 18.41
CA VAL A 119 17.11 12.65 18.51
C VAL A 119 16.43 12.65 17.14
N MET A 120 15.15 12.28 17.10
CA MET A 120 14.34 12.33 15.88
C MET A 120 13.67 13.70 15.75
N LEU A 121 13.89 14.36 14.61
CA LEU A 121 13.20 15.60 14.24
C LEU A 121 12.38 15.33 12.97
N THR A 122 11.05 15.39 13.07
CA THR A 122 10.14 15.17 11.95
C THR A 122 9.05 16.25 11.91
N GLY A 123 8.51 16.50 10.72
CA GLY A 123 7.30 17.30 10.52
C GLY A 123 6.01 16.48 10.57
N ASP A 124 6.12 15.15 10.75
CA ASP A 124 4.97 14.26 10.87
C ASP A 124 4.19 14.53 12.16
N ASN A 125 2.94 14.07 12.19
CA ASN A 125 2.12 14.17 13.38
C ASN A 125 2.69 13.31 14.53
N ASN A 126 2.24 13.62 15.76
CA ASN A 126 2.75 12.95 16.97
C ASN A 126 2.54 11.43 16.95
N GLU A 127 1.46 10.93 16.37
CA GLU A 127 1.13 9.51 16.36
C GLU A 127 2.11 8.72 15.49
N VAL A 128 2.37 9.19 14.27
CA VAL A 128 3.34 8.60 13.34
C VAL A 128 4.75 8.69 13.92
N ALA A 129 5.14 9.86 14.45
CA ALA A 129 6.46 10.04 15.06
C ALA A 129 6.70 9.08 16.24
N HIS A 130 5.69 8.88 17.11
CA HIS A 130 5.80 7.94 18.24
C HIS A 130 5.84 6.48 17.79
N ALA A 131 5.11 6.13 16.73
CA ALA A 131 5.16 4.78 16.18
C ALA A 131 6.57 4.46 15.67
N VAL A 132 7.18 5.38 14.90
CA VAL A 132 8.55 5.22 14.37
C VAL A 132 9.59 5.22 15.50
N ALA A 133 9.43 6.04 16.52
CA ALA A 133 10.40 6.12 17.63
C ALA A 133 10.39 4.90 18.57
N LYS A 134 9.31 4.09 18.57
CA LYS A 134 9.21 2.88 19.39
C LYS A 134 9.85 1.65 18.74
N GLU A 135 10.02 1.67 17.42
CA GLU A 135 10.55 0.55 16.63
C GLU A 135 12.08 0.62 16.49
#